data_AF-A0AAN6NNQ4-F1
#
_entry.id   AF-A0AAN6NNQ4-F1
#
_cell.length_a   1.000
_cell.length_b   1.000
_cell.length_c   1.000
_cell.angle_alpha   90.00
_cell.angle_beta   90.00
_cell.angle_gamma   90.00
#
_symmetry.space_group_name_H-M   'P 1'
#
loop_
_entity.id
_entity.type
_entity.pdbx_description
1 polymer ?
#
loop_
_entity_poly.entity_id
_entity_poly.type
_entity_poly.pdbx_seq_one_letter_code
_entity_poly.pdbx_strand_id
1 'polypeptide(L)'
;RIIRCGGCAKWYEVAWFRLSINAYKDVYNLVREIDPRDSRCNQCFLREHGLVAFRRHLIAFARSLMLDALDRARFQVLYGWEQLRNDFCLPFGDFANYWAEYGRSIVSDFPIQGENLFTGPFPTIHQLDELSRRYTLFKIFIERIYQGLRPVRQTILDSRSNEEVMSTVMRSWFRIWYEDYHLYDRTYRRLLDQLKWIEEHEEEVVSYALEVDPWGPESYHLEAEVEEER
;
A
#
# COMPACT_ATOMS: atom_id res chain seq x y z
N ARG A 1 5.77 8.35 -22.94
CA ARG A 1 5.12 9.69 -22.98
C ARG A 1 6.23 10.74 -22.98
N ILE A 2 6.08 11.82 -23.75
CA ILE A 2 7.12 12.87 -23.91
C ILE A 2 6.59 14.17 -23.29
N ILE A 3 7.44 14.92 -22.59
CA ILE A 3 7.12 16.17 -21.89
C ILE A 3 8.15 17.22 -22.27
N ARG A 4 7.73 18.48 -22.35
CA ARG A 4 8.65 19.62 -22.53
C ARG A 4 9.19 20.08 -21.18
N CYS A 5 10.51 20.12 -21.03
CA CYS A 5 11.17 20.67 -19.84
C CYS A 5 10.99 22.19 -19.78
N GLY A 6 10.55 22.74 -18.66
CA GLY A 6 10.40 24.19 -18.48
C GLY A 6 11.72 24.96 -18.35
N GLY A 7 12.80 24.30 -17.95
CA GLY A 7 14.13 24.92 -17.81
C GLY A 7 14.93 25.04 -19.11
N CYS A 8 14.91 24.02 -19.99
CA CYS A 8 15.66 24.04 -21.26
C CYS A 8 14.77 24.02 -22.50
N ALA A 9 13.45 24.03 -22.34
CA ALA A 9 12.45 24.02 -23.40
C ALA A 9 12.53 22.84 -24.39
N LYS A 10 13.32 21.80 -24.10
CA LYS A 10 13.47 20.58 -24.91
C LYS A 10 12.44 19.52 -24.51
N TRP A 11 12.11 18.63 -25.45
CA TRP A 11 11.23 17.49 -25.23
C TRP A 11 12.02 16.27 -24.79
N TYR A 12 11.58 15.61 -23.72
CA TYR A 12 12.20 14.40 -23.19
C TYR A 12 11.15 13.36 -22.83
N GLU A 13 11.57 12.10 -22.80
CA GLU A 13 10.75 11.05 -22.20
C GLU A 13 10.58 11.28 -20.70
N VAL A 14 9.49 10.77 -20.11
CA VAL A 14 9.20 10.95 -18.67
C VAL A 14 10.34 10.46 -17.77
N ALA A 15 11.11 9.45 -18.19
CA ALA A 15 12.24 8.93 -17.42
C ALA A 15 13.36 9.97 -17.19
N TRP A 16 13.43 11.04 -18.00
CA TRP A 16 14.38 12.14 -17.83
C TRP A 16 14.00 13.13 -16.72
N PHE A 17 12.95 12.83 -15.97
CA PHE A 17 12.43 13.64 -14.89
C PHE A 17 12.44 12.83 -13.60
N ARG A 18 12.80 13.48 -12.50
CA ARG A 18 12.93 12.88 -11.16
C ARG A 18 11.62 12.44 -10.51
N LEU A 19 10.47 12.90 -11.03
CA LEU A 19 9.14 12.59 -10.51
C LEU A 19 8.29 11.96 -11.61
N SER A 20 7.29 11.16 -11.21
CA SER A 20 6.30 10.66 -12.16
C SER A 20 5.51 11.82 -12.78
N ILE A 21 4.99 11.61 -13.99
CA ILE A 21 4.18 12.63 -14.66
C ILE A 21 2.93 13.03 -13.89
N ASN A 22 2.42 12.14 -13.03
CA ASN A 22 1.26 12.43 -12.18
C ASN A 22 1.67 13.30 -10.98
N ALA A 23 2.89 13.16 -10.46
CA ALA A 23 3.41 14.05 -9.42
C ALA A 23 3.56 15.52 -9.89
N TYR A 24 3.70 15.77 -11.20
CA TYR A 24 3.65 17.12 -11.78
C TYR A 24 2.23 17.62 -12.07
N LYS A 25 1.22 16.76 -11.99
CA LYS A 25 -0.18 17.10 -12.27
C LYS A 25 -1.00 17.28 -11.00
N ASP A 26 -0.80 16.40 -10.04
CA ASP A 26 -1.60 16.32 -8.82
C ASP A 26 -0.84 17.00 -7.68
N VAL A 27 -1.39 18.12 -7.21
CA VAL A 27 -0.84 19.02 -6.18
C VAL A 27 -0.84 18.39 -4.77
N TYR A 28 -1.18 17.11 -4.65
CA TYR A 28 -1.38 16.47 -3.36
C TYR A 28 -0.05 16.07 -2.71
N ASN A 29 0.39 16.94 -1.79
CA ASN A 29 1.28 16.69 -0.65
C ASN A 29 2.75 16.36 -0.89
N LEU A 30 3.23 16.34 -2.13
CA LEU A 30 4.63 16.06 -2.43
C LEU A 30 5.46 17.35 -2.49
N VAL A 31 6.01 17.71 -1.33
CA VAL A 31 7.08 18.70 -1.13
C VAL A 31 6.64 20.16 -1.37
N ARG A 32 6.30 20.86 -0.27
CA ARG A 32 6.06 22.33 -0.26
C ARG A 32 7.28 23.18 -0.66
N GLU A 33 8.44 22.56 -0.86
CA GLU A 33 9.72 23.27 -1.07
C GLU A 33 10.04 23.57 -2.55
N ILE A 34 9.35 22.95 -3.51
CA ILE A 34 9.54 23.24 -4.95
C ILE A 34 8.19 23.32 -5.63
N ASP A 35 7.95 24.39 -6.40
CA ASP A 35 6.73 24.53 -7.19
C ASP A 35 6.61 23.34 -8.16
N PRO A 36 5.67 22.41 -7.94
CA PRO A 36 5.49 21.22 -8.79
C PRO A 36 5.07 21.59 -10.22
N ARG A 37 4.70 22.84 -10.46
CA ARG A 37 4.18 23.33 -11.75
C ARG A 37 5.26 23.53 -12.81
N ASP A 38 6.54 23.52 -12.44
CA ASP A 38 7.63 23.61 -13.41
C ASP A 38 8.33 22.25 -13.58
N SER A 39 7.89 21.48 -14.56
CA SER A 39 8.49 20.19 -14.91
C SER A 39 9.90 20.42 -15.48
N ARG A 40 10.92 20.30 -14.63
CA ARG A 40 12.35 20.35 -15.02
C ARG A 40 12.94 18.95 -15.15
N CYS A 41 13.69 18.72 -16.25
CA CYS A 41 14.47 17.49 -16.43
C CYS A 41 15.62 17.42 -15.41
N ASN A 42 16.18 16.22 -15.21
CA ASN A 42 17.23 15.97 -14.21
C ASN A 42 18.44 16.89 -14.39
N GLN A 43 18.90 17.10 -15.63
CA GLN A 43 20.00 18.03 -15.92
C GLN A 43 19.71 19.48 -15.52
N CYS A 44 18.53 20.00 -15.86
CA CYS A 44 18.18 21.38 -15.51
C CYS A 44 18.07 21.56 -14.00
N PHE A 45 17.51 20.57 -13.31
CA PHE A 45 17.39 20.57 -11.86
C PHE A 45 18.75 20.51 -11.18
N LEU A 46 19.63 19.59 -11.62
CA LEU A 46 20.98 19.43 -11.08
C LEU A 46 21.81 20.71 -11.22
N ARG A 47 21.74 21.37 -12.38
CA ARG A 47 22.46 22.62 -12.63
C ARG A 47 22.02 23.76 -11.70
N GLU A 48 20.75 23.81 -11.34
CA GLU A 48 20.19 24.90 -10.55
C GLU A 48 20.29 24.67 -9.04
N HIS A 49 20.04 23.45 -8.59
CA HIS A 49 19.91 23.11 -7.18
C HIS A 49 21.08 22.27 -6.64
N GLY A 50 21.94 21.76 -7.52
CA GLY A 50 23.06 20.91 -7.16
C GLY A 50 22.68 19.47 -6.81
N LEU A 51 23.70 18.63 -6.68
CA LEU A 51 23.56 17.20 -6.43
C LEU A 51 22.91 16.90 -5.07
N VAL A 52 23.23 17.68 -4.03
CA VAL A 52 22.68 17.47 -2.67
C VAL A 52 21.16 17.63 -2.66
N ALA A 53 20.63 18.67 -3.29
CA ALA A 53 19.18 18.88 -3.40
C ALA A 53 18.53 17.79 -4.26
N PHE A 54 19.17 17.39 -5.35
CA PHE A 54 18.68 16.33 -6.23
C PHE A 54 18.55 14.99 -5.48
N ARG A 55 19.56 14.60 -4.69
CA ARG A 55 19.53 13.40 -3.83
C ARG A 55 18.36 13.44 -2.85
N ARG A 56 18.20 14.54 -2.11
CA ARG A 56 17.07 14.73 -1.18
C ARG A 56 15.72 14.55 -1.87
N HIS A 57 15.59 15.07 -3.10
CA HIS A 57 14.37 14.91 -3.88
C HIS A 57 14.09 13.48 -4.32
N LEU A 58 15.12 12.74 -4.75
CA LEU A 58 14.96 11.33 -5.12
C LEU A 58 14.48 10.51 -3.92
N ILE A 59 15.07 10.71 -2.75
CA ILE A 59 14.65 10.03 -1.51
C ILE A 59 13.22 10.42 -1.14
N ALA A 60 12.92 11.71 -1.09
CA ALA A 60 11.57 12.18 -0.77
C ALA A 60 10.51 11.61 -1.74
N PHE A 61 10.84 11.54 -3.03
CA PHE A 61 9.97 10.95 -4.03
C PHE A 61 9.81 9.44 -3.85
N ALA A 62 10.89 8.68 -3.65
CA ALA A 62 10.83 7.25 -3.39
C ALA A 62 9.99 6.93 -2.14
N ARG A 63 10.21 7.68 -1.04
CA ARG A 63 9.40 7.60 0.18
C ARG A 63 7.93 7.86 -0.09
N SER A 64 7.62 8.90 -0.87
CA SER A 64 6.23 9.22 -1.20
C SER A 64 5.52 8.13 -2.00
N LEU A 65 6.21 7.49 -2.96
CA LEU A 65 5.65 6.38 -3.73
C LEU A 65 5.41 5.17 -2.84
N MET A 66 6.33 4.90 -1.90
CA MET A 66 6.13 3.83 -0.92
C MET A 66 4.98 4.14 0.03
N LEU A 67 4.85 5.37 0.52
CA LEU A 67 3.74 5.79 1.38
C LEU A 67 2.38 5.69 0.66
N ASP A 68 2.31 6.10 -0.60
CA ASP A 68 1.11 5.99 -1.43
C ASP A 68 0.75 4.50 -1.71
N ALA A 69 1.75 3.67 -1.99
CA ALA A 69 1.54 2.22 -2.12
C ALA A 69 1.12 1.58 -0.78
N LEU A 70 1.72 1.99 0.34
CA LEU A 70 1.37 1.55 1.68
C LEU A 70 -0.05 1.94 2.03
N ASP A 71 -0.49 3.14 1.69
CA ASP A 71 -1.84 3.60 1.97
C ASP A 71 -2.88 2.80 1.17
N ARG A 72 -2.61 2.50 -0.10
CA ARG A 72 -3.43 1.58 -0.89
C ARG A 72 -3.47 0.17 -0.31
N ALA A 73 -2.33 -0.37 0.08
CA ALA A 73 -2.26 -1.70 0.69
C ALA A 73 -2.97 -1.74 2.05
N ARG A 74 -2.81 -0.68 2.86
CA ARG A 74 -3.52 -0.46 4.13
C ARG A 74 -5.02 -0.50 3.88
N PHE A 75 -5.51 0.26 2.90
CA PHE A 75 -6.92 0.25 2.54
C PHE A 75 -7.40 -1.18 2.26
N GLN A 76 -6.68 -1.97 1.45
CA GLN A 76 -7.08 -3.35 1.16
C GLN A 76 -7.07 -4.26 2.40
N VAL A 77 -6.05 -4.13 3.27
CA VAL A 77 -5.90 -4.91 4.51
C VAL A 77 -6.93 -4.53 5.59
N LEU A 78 -7.41 -3.29 5.61
CA LEU A 78 -8.34 -2.83 6.64
C LEU A 78 -9.80 -2.85 6.17
N TYR A 79 -10.06 -2.58 4.88
CA TYR A 79 -11.41 -2.56 4.32
C TYR A 79 -12.13 -3.89 4.50
N GLY A 80 -11.50 -5.02 4.17
CA GLY A 80 -12.18 -6.30 4.33
C GLY A 80 -12.41 -6.69 5.79
N TRP A 81 -11.58 -6.20 6.72
CA TRP A 81 -11.86 -6.35 8.14
C TRP A 81 -13.09 -5.55 8.58
N GLU A 82 -13.22 -4.30 8.11
CA GLU A 82 -14.38 -3.47 8.42
C GLU A 82 -15.68 -4.07 7.88
N GLN A 83 -15.67 -4.51 6.62
CA GLN A 83 -16.83 -5.15 6.00
C GLN A 83 -17.18 -6.44 6.73
N LEU A 84 -16.19 -7.26 7.13
CA LEU A 84 -16.41 -8.46 7.92
C LEU A 84 -17.09 -8.12 9.25
N ARG A 85 -16.55 -7.13 9.98
CA ARG A 85 -17.14 -6.69 11.24
C ARG A 85 -18.58 -6.18 11.05
N ASN A 86 -18.83 -5.37 10.02
CA ASN A 86 -20.16 -4.83 9.75
C ASN A 86 -21.16 -5.96 9.44
N ASP A 87 -20.76 -6.95 8.65
CA ASP A 87 -21.60 -8.11 8.32
C ASP A 87 -21.95 -8.99 9.53
N PHE A 88 -21.14 -8.97 10.59
CA PHE A 88 -21.41 -9.72 11.83
C PHE A 88 -22.12 -8.88 12.91
N CYS A 89 -21.93 -7.56 12.89
CA CYS A 89 -22.47 -6.66 13.90
C CYS A 89 -23.82 -6.04 13.52
N LEU A 90 -24.17 -5.95 12.23
CA LEU A 90 -25.40 -5.30 11.76
C LEU A 90 -26.54 -6.31 11.57
N PRO A 91 -27.80 -5.99 11.94
CA PRO A 91 -28.95 -6.90 11.84
C PRO A 91 -29.27 -7.42 10.42
N PHE A 92 -28.72 -6.79 9.39
CA PHE A 92 -28.97 -7.10 7.98
C PHE A 92 -27.73 -7.62 7.25
N GLY A 93 -26.63 -7.87 7.96
CA GLY A 93 -25.43 -8.44 7.36
C GLY A 93 -25.67 -9.86 6.87
N ASP A 94 -25.02 -10.22 5.75
CA ASP A 94 -25.16 -11.55 5.12
C ASP A 94 -24.81 -12.70 6.10
N PHE A 95 -23.98 -12.40 7.10
CA PHE A 95 -23.51 -13.34 8.12
C PHE A 95 -24.13 -13.14 9.52
N ALA A 96 -24.66 -11.95 9.83
CA ALA A 96 -25.19 -11.59 11.15
C ALA A 96 -26.44 -12.37 11.57
N ASN A 97 -27.24 -12.86 10.62
CA ASN A 97 -28.49 -13.53 10.99
C ASN A 97 -28.34 -15.02 11.32
N TYR A 98 -27.25 -15.66 10.86
CA TYR A 98 -27.10 -17.11 10.96
C TYR A 98 -25.88 -17.52 11.80
N TRP A 99 -24.80 -16.74 11.73
CA TRP A 99 -23.52 -17.11 12.33
C TRP A 99 -22.98 -16.05 13.29
N ALA A 100 -23.77 -14.99 13.57
CA ALA A 100 -23.40 -13.89 14.44
C ALA A 100 -22.78 -14.35 15.75
N GLU A 101 -23.36 -15.35 16.42
CA GLU A 101 -22.89 -15.79 17.73
C GLU A 101 -21.54 -16.52 17.69
N TYR A 102 -21.21 -17.19 16.58
CA TYR A 102 -19.93 -17.91 16.37
C TYR A 102 -18.83 -16.99 15.85
N GLY A 103 -19.16 -16.15 14.87
CA GLY A 103 -18.22 -15.15 14.38
C GLY A 103 -17.99 -14.04 15.40
N ARG A 104 -18.91 -13.83 16.36
CA ARG A 104 -18.76 -12.80 17.40
C ARG A 104 -17.42 -12.91 18.11
N SER A 105 -16.96 -14.09 18.52
CA SER A 105 -15.67 -14.24 19.20
C SER A 105 -14.44 -14.02 18.30
N ILE A 106 -14.62 -14.12 16.97
CA ILE A 106 -13.59 -13.85 15.97
C ILE A 106 -13.52 -12.33 15.69
N VAL A 107 -14.66 -11.65 15.69
CA VAL A 107 -14.77 -10.20 15.39
C VAL A 107 -14.84 -9.29 16.62
N SER A 108 -15.17 -9.82 17.80
CA SER A 108 -15.25 -9.10 19.07
C SER A 108 -13.86 -8.81 19.62
N ASP A 109 -13.75 -7.76 20.43
CA ASP A 109 -12.56 -7.46 21.21
C ASP A 109 -11.30 -7.09 20.39
N PHE A 110 -11.43 -6.83 19.08
CA PHE A 110 -10.32 -6.25 18.31
C PHE A 110 -10.23 -4.74 18.60
N PRO A 111 -9.09 -4.23 19.10
CA PRO A 111 -8.98 -2.85 19.57
C PRO A 111 -9.00 -1.79 18.46
N ILE A 112 -9.08 -2.20 17.19
CA ILE A 112 -9.16 -1.28 16.06
C ILE A 112 -10.59 -1.24 15.53
N GLN A 113 -11.25 -0.10 15.72
CA GLN A 113 -12.56 0.19 15.18
C GLN A 113 -12.46 0.75 13.75
N GLY A 114 -13.52 0.59 12.95
CA GLY A 114 -13.62 1.09 11.57
C GLY A 114 -13.19 2.55 11.40
N GLU A 115 -13.56 3.42 12.34
CA GLU A 115 -13.18 4.83 12.35
C GLU A 115 -11.66 5.05 12.55
N ASN A 116 -10.97 4.15 13.27
CA ASN A 116 -9.52 4.19 13.49
C ASN A 116 -8.73 3.63 12.29
N LEU A 117 -9.38 2.88 11.39
CA LEU A 117 -8.72 2.25 10.24
C LEU A 117 -8.27 3.29 9.19
N PHE A 118 -8.99 4.41 9.07
CA PHE A 118 -8.76 5.43 8.04
C PHE A 118 -8.12 6.71 8.58
N THR A 119 -8.25 6.96 9.89
CA THR A 119 -7.80 8.21 10.53
C THR A 119 -6.57 8.03 11.44
N GLY A 120 -6.19 6.78 11.74
CA GLY A 120 -5.05 6.45 12.60
C GLY A 120 -3.70 6.32 11.87
N PRO A 121 -2.58 6.25 12.63
CA PRO A 121 -1.27 5.89 12.07
C PRO A 121 -1.31 4.52 11.39
N PHE A 122 -0.33 4.24 10.53
CA PHE A 122 -0.15 2.93 9.90
C PHE A 122 -0.26 1.78 10.93
N PRO A 123 -1.00 0.68 10.62
CA PRO A 123 -1.08 -0.48 11.50
C PRO A 123 0.30 -0.98 11.95
N THR A 124 0.43 -1.23 13.25
CA THR A 124 1.64 -1.83 13.82
C THR A 124 1.75 -3.31 13.44
N ILE A 125 2.95 -3.88 13.53
CA ILE A 125 3.17 -5.32 13.25
C ILE A 125 2.27 -6.21 14.12
N HIS A 126 2.11 -5.88 15.41
CA HIS A 126 1.20 -6.60 16.31
C HIS A 126 -0.26 -6.54 15.81
N GLN A 127 -0.71 -5.39 15.33
CA GLN A 127 -2.05 -5.23 14.76
C GLN A 127 -2.24 -6.07 13.50
N LEU A 128 -1.22 -6.13 12.62
CA LEU A 128 -1.25 -6.99 11.44
C LEU A 128 -1.25 -8.48 11.79
N ASP A 129 -0.43 -8.90 12.77
CA ASP A 129 -0.36 -10.28 13.22
C ASP A 129 -1.72 -10.74 13.78
N GLU A 130 -2.37 -9.88 14.56
CA GLU A 130 -3.69 -10.16 15.11
C GLU A 130 -4.77 -10.17 14.02
N LEU A 131 -4.72 -9.27 13.04
CA LEU A 131 -5.61 -9.32 11.86
C LEU A 131 -5.42 -10.64 11.08
N SER A 132 -4.16 -11.04 10.85
CA SER A 132 -3.84 -12.28 10.14
C SER A 132 -4.31 -13.52 10.90
N ARG A 133 -4.14 -13.55 12.23
CA ARG A 133 -4.67 -14.60 13.09
C ARG A 133 -6.19 -14.69 13.01
N ARG A 134 -6.89 -13.56 13.15
CA ARG A 134 -8.36 -13.51 13.10
C ARG A 134 -8.91 -13.92 11.75
N TYR A 135 -8.29 -13.45 10.68
CA TYR A 135 -8.61 -13.87 9.33
C TYR A 135 -8.43 -15.38 9.15
N THR A 136 -7.33 -15.96 9.67
CA THR A 136 -7.11 -17.42 9.64
C THR A 136 -8.20 -18.18 10.39
N LEU A 137 -8.58 -17.71 11.59
CA LEU A 137 -9.69 -18.29 12.35
C LEU A 137 -11.01 -18.23 11.57
N PHE A 138 -11.25 -17.12 10.87
CA PHE A 138 -12.43 -16.95 10.04
C PHE A 138 -12.44 -17.92 8.85
N LYS A 139 -11.31 -18.06 8.16
CA LYS A 139 -11.16 -19.02 7.06
C LYS A 139 -11.44 -20.44 7.51
N ILE A 140 -10.84 -20.88 8.62
CA ILE A 140 -11.07 -22.20 9.23
C ILE A 140 -12.56 -22.39 9.56
N PHE A 141 -13.21 -21.34 10.07
CA PHE A 141 -14.64 -21.37 10.39
C PHE A 141 -15.50 -21.62 9.14
N ILE A 142 -15.26 -20.90 8.04
CA ILE A 142 -15.96 -21.11 6.76
C ILE A 142 -15.72 -22.51 6.21
N GLU A 143 -14.47 -22.99 6.24
CA GLU A 143 -14.12 -24.35 5.79
C GLU A 143 -14.87 -25.43 6.59
N ARG A 144 -15.00 -25.25 7.91
CA ARG A 144 -15.76 -26.17 8.78
C ARG A 144 -17.25 -26.19 8.46
N ILE A 145 -17.86 -25.03 8.20
CA ILE A 145 -19.27 -24.98 7.78
C ILE A 145 -19.46 -25.74 6.47
N TYR A 146 -18.56 -25.54 5.51
CA TYR A 146 -18.61 -26.23 4.22
C TYR A 146 -18.48 -27.76 4.36
N GLN A 147 -17.65 -28.24 5.28
CA GLN A 147 -17.50 -29.67 5.58
C GLN A 147 -18.72 -30.28 6.28
N GLY A 148 -19.81 -29.52 6.48
CA GLY A 148 -20.99 -29.97 7.22
C GLY A 148 -20.74 -30.09 8.73
N LEU A 149 -19.58 -29.65 9.23
CA LEU A 149 -19.23 -29.61 10.65
C LEU A 149 -19.85 -28.38 11.31
N ARG A 150 -21.15 -28.18 11.06
CA ARG A 150 -21.91 -27.09 11.64
C ARG A 150 -22.02 -27.33 13.15
N PRO A 151 -21.74 -26.32 13.98
CA PRO A 151 -21.90 -26.48 15.41
C PRO A 151 -23.38 -26.71 15.72
N VAL A 152 -23.69 -27.89 16.26
CA VAL A 152 -25.06 -28.32 16.56
C VAL A 152 -25.56 -27.54 17.78
N ARG A 153 -26.44 -26.55 17.59
CA ARG A 153 -27.18 -25.90 18.68
C ARG A 153 -28.65 -25.70 18.32
N GLN A 154 -29.51 -25.93 19.30
CA GLN A 154 -30.98 -25.97 19.15
C GLN A 154 -31.63 -24.65 18.69
N THR A 155 -30.94 -23.52 18.77
CA THR A 155 -31.51 -22.17 18.52
C THR A 155 -31.29 -21.66 17.10
N ILE A 156 -30.46 -22.32 16.28
CA ILE A 156 -30.14 -21.88 14.91
C ILE A 156 -30.41 -23.03 13.95
N LEU A 157 -31.58 -23.00 13.30
CA LEU A 157 -31.92 -23.91 12.21
C LEU A 157 -31.41 -23.32 10.88
N ASP A 158 -30.13 -23.52 10.58
CA ASP A 158 -29.61 -23.25 9.23
C ASP A 158 -29.92 -24.44 8.31
N SER A 159 -31.02 -24.35 7.55
CA SER A 159 -31.50 -25.40 6.65
C SER A 159 -30.85 -25.38 5.26
N ARG A 160 -29.93 -24.44 4.99
CA ARG A 160 -29.27 -24.31 3.68
C ARG A 160 -28.35 -25.48 3.40
N SER A 161 -28.18 -25.86 2.13
CA SER A 161 -27.17 -26.86 1.75
C SER A 161 -25.75 -26.31 1.91
N ASN A 162 -24.73 -27.18 1.93
CA ASN A 162 -23.33 -26.73 1.97
C ASN A 162 -22.96 -25.97 0.69
N GLU A 163 -23.53 -26.36 -0.45
CA GLU A 163 -23.37 -25.70 -1.74
C GLU A 163 -23.98 -24.29 -1.75
N GLU A 164 -25.17 -24.10 -1.14
CA GLU A 164 -25.80 -22.78 -1.02
C GLU A 164 -24.99 -21.83 -0.15
N VAL A 165 -24.43 -22.36 0.95
CA VAL A 165 -23.52 -21.61 1.81
C VAL A 165 -22.26 -21.18 1.03
N MET A 166 -21.61 -22.11 0.33
CA MET A 166 -20.42 -21.80 -0.47
C MET A 166 -20.75 -20.81 -1.60
N SER A 167 -21.89 -20.98 -2.26
CA SER A 167 -22.33 -20.06 -3.31
C SER A 167 -22.52 -18.64 -2.77
N THR A 168 -23.07 -18.49 -1.57
CA THR A 168 -23.25 -17.20 -0.90
C THR A 168 -21.90 -16.55 -0.59
N VAL A 169 -20.98 -17.30 0.03
CA VAL A 169 -19.62 -16.85 0.35
C VAL A 169 -18.88 -16.39 -0.91
N MET A 170 -18.89 -17.21 -1.97
CA MET A 170 -18.17 -16.94 -3.22
C MET A 170 -18.81 -15.83 -4.08
N ARG A 171 -20.08 -15.49 -3.85
CA ARG A 171 -20.77 -14.37 -4.52
C ARG A 171 -20.72 -13.06 -3.74
N SER A 172 -20.36 -13.11 -2.45
CA SER A 172 -20.23 -11.93 -1.61
C SER A 172 -18.89 -11.20 -1.83
N TRP A 173 -18.80 -9.95 -1.34
CA TRP A 173 -17.57 -9.16 -1.31
C TRP A 173 -16.41 -9.92 -0.62
N PHE A 174 -16.75 -10.86 0.28
CA PHE A 174 -15.81 -11.63 1.08
C PHE A 174 -14.93 -12.56 0.23
N ARG A 175 -15.36 -13.00 -0.96
CA ARG A 175 -14.55 -13.89 -1.82
C ARG A 175 -13.14 -13.33 -2.08
N ILE A 176 -13.05 -12.06 -2.46
CA ILE A 176 -11.78 -11.40 -2.77
C ILE A 176 -10.84 -11.49 -1.57
N TRP A 177 -11.40 -11.33 -0.38
CA TRP A 177 -10.63 -11.41 0.85
C TRP A 177 -10.28 -12.85 1.23
N TYR A 178 -11.21 -13.80 1.07
CA TYR A 178 -11.00 -15.24 1.30
C TYR A 178 -9.80 -15.80 0.51
N GLU A 179 -9.65 -15.34 -0.73
CA GLU A 179 -8.59 -15.76 -1.64
C GLU A 179 -7.31 -14.94 -1.41
N ASP A 180 -7.42 -13.61 -1.32
CA ASP A 180 -6.28 -12.71 -1.54
C ASP A 180 -5.76 -11.98 -0.29
N TYR A 181 -6.39 -12.11 0.89
CA TYR A 181 -5.97 -11.36 2.09
C TYR A 181 -4.47 -11.50 2.39
N HIS A 182 -3.93 -12.72 2.30
CA HIS A 182 -2.53 -13.01 2.53
C HIS A 182 -1.58 -12.28 1.57
N LEU A 183 -2.03 -11.97 0.34
CA LEU A 183 -1.29 -11.17 -0.63
C LEU A 183 -1.25 -9.71 -0.19
N TYR A 184 -2.36 -9.17 0.29
CA TYR A 184 -2.43 -7.79 0.80
C TYR A 184 -1.59 -7.61 2.07
N ASP A 185 -1.69 -8.51 3.05
CA ASP A 185 -0.87 -8.50 4.28
C ASP A 185 0.63 -8.58 3.93
N ARG A 186 1.03 -9.53 3.08
CA ARG A 186 2.43 -9.67 2.64
C ARG A 186 2.93 -8.42 1.90
N THR A 187 2.10 -7.85 1.05
CA THR A 187 2.44 -6.63 0.30
C THR A 187 2.62 -5.45 1.25
N TYR A 188 1.72 -5.29 2.21
CA TYR A 188 1.81 -4.24 3.21
C TYR A 188 3.09 -4.35 4.06
N ARG A 189 3.41 -5.55 4.56
CA ARG A 189 4.65 -5.81 5.33
C ARG A 189 5.90 -5.52 4.51
N ARG A 190 5.94 -6.02 3.26
CA ARG A 190 7.06 -5.75 2.35
C ARG A 190 7.25 -4.26 2.11
N LEU A 191 6.17 -3.52 1.91
CA LEU A 191 6.24 -2.08 1.69
C LEU A 191 6.69 -1.32 2.94
N LEU A 192 6.33 -1.78 4.15
CA LEU A 192 6.83 -1.23 5.41
C LEU A 192 8.35 -1.44 5.54
N ASP A 193 8.81 -2.66 5.24
CA ASP A 193 10.24 -2.99 5.26
C ASP A 193 11.01 -2.17 4.21
N GLN A 194 10.44 -1.99 3.02
CA GLN A 194 11.03 -1.18 1.96
C GLN A 194 11.08 0.31 2.32
N LEU A 195 10.03 0.85 2.95
CA LEU A 195 10.03 2.23 3.43
C LEU A 195 11.14 2.44 4.47
N LYS A 196 11.24 1.53 5.44
CA LYS A 196 12.31 1.55 6.45
C LYS A 196 13.69 1.43 5.80
N TRP A 197 13.84 0.54 4.83
CA TRP A 197 15.10 0.37 4.10
C TRP A 197 15.51 1.65 3.36
N ILE A 198 14.57 2.34 2.70
CA ILE A 198 14.83 3.63 2.03
C ILE A 198 15.32 4.69 3.03
N GLU A 199 14.74 4.70 4.24
CA GLU A 199 15.12 5.64 5.31
C GLU A 199 16.50 5.33 5.91
N GLU A 200 16.91 4.07 5.90
CA GLU A 200 18.20 3.63 6.45
C GLU A 200 19.34 3.62 5.40
N HIS A 201 19.02 3.53 4.11
CA HIS A 201 19.99 3.32 3.01
C HIS A 201 19.82 4.36 1.89
N GLU A 202 19.73 5.65 2.24
CA GLU A 202 19.51 6.73 1.27
C GLU A 202 20.55 6.74 0.12
N GLU A 203 21.83 6.47 0.42
CA GLU A 203 22.89 6.44 -0.59
C GLU A 203 22.70 5.31 -1.62
N GLU A 204 22.19 4.17 -1.19
CA GLU A 204 21.89 3.03 -2.07
C GLU A 204 20.65 3.31 -2.92
N VAL A 205 19.64 3.98 -2.38
CA VAL A 205 18.46 4.43 -3.15
C VAL A 205 18.85 5.42 -4.23
N VAL A 206 19.70 6.38 -3.89
CA VAL A 206 20.24 7.35 -4.85
C VAL A 206 21.06 6.61 -5.90
N SER A 207 21.96 5.73 -5.50
CA SER A 207 22.79 4.93 -6.42
C SER A 207 21.91 4.11 -7.35
N TYR A 208 20.91 3.39 -6.86
CA TYR A 208 19.97 2.62 -7.68
C TYR A 208 19.18 3.50 -8.65
N ALA A 209 18.63 4.63 -8.18
CA ALA A 209 17.88 5.56 -9.03
C ALA A 209 18.76 6.18 -10.13
N LEU A 210 20.06 6.29 -9.86
CA LEU A 210 21.08 6.78 -10.79
C LEU A 210 21.74 5.65 -11.61
N GLU A 211 21.68 4.40 -11.19
CA GLU A 211 22.16 3.23 -11.95
C GLU A 211 21.19 2.90 -13.10
N VAL A 212 19.92 3.30 -12.96
CA VAL A 212 18.97 3.43 -14.08
C VAL A 212 19.22 4.75 -14.84
N ASP A 213 20.48 5.18 -14.92
CA ASP A 213 20.91 6.14 -15.93
C ASP A 213 21.22 5.37 -17.22
N PRO A 214 20.51 5.65 -18.34
CA PRO A 214 20.80 5.06 -19.65
C PRO A 214 22.17 5.43 -20.24
N TRP A 215 23.07 6.04 -19.46
CA TRP A 215 24.43 6.42 -19.84
C TRP A 215 25.55 5.50 -19.29
N GLY A 216 25.22 4.34 -18.70
CA GLY A 216 26.18 3.25 -18.47
C GLY A 216 27.33 3.56 -17.47
N PRO A 217 28.17 2.55 -17.16
CA PRO A 217 29.17 2.60 -16.08
C PRO A 217 30.41 3.49 -16.34
N GLU A 218 30.36 4.49 -17.22
CA GLU A 218 31.55 5.28 -17.63
C GLU A 218 31.60 6.76 -17.21
N SER A 219 30.71 7.28 -16.35
CA SER A 219 30.72 8.73 -16.02
C SER A 219 30.90 9.11 -14.55
N TYR A 220 31.61 8.29 -13.76
CA TYR A 220 32.25 8.80 -12.53
C TYR A 220 33.50 9.62 -12.87
N HIS A 221 33.28 10.82 -13.44
CA HIS A 221 34.27 11.90 -13.50
C HIS A 221 33.66 13.22 -12.99
N LEU A 222 32.80 13.14 -11.96
CA LEU A 222 32.30 14.33 -11.25
C LEU A 222 33.32 14.92 -10.26
N GLU A 223 34.52 14.34 -10.15
CA GLU A 223 35.64 14.90 -9.38
C GLU A 223 36.55 15.83 -10.21
N ALA A 224 36.38 15.91 -11.53
CA ALA A 224 37.30 16.65 -12.40
C ALA A 224 36.92 18.12 -12.68
N GLU A 225 35.68 18.57 -12.38
CA GLU A 225 35.24 19.94 -12.70
C GLU A 225 35.03 20.85 -11.48
N VAL A 226 35.45 20.44 -10.27
CA VAL A 226 35.35 21.29 -9.06
C VAL A 226 36.69 21.90 -8.64
N GLU A 227 37.80 21.59 -9.33
CA GLU A 227 39.15 22.10 -8.98
C GLU A 227 39.77 23.11 -9.97
N GLU A 228 39.05 23.62 -10.97
CA GLU A 228 39.59 24.67 -11.88
C GLU A 228 38.97 26.07 -11.76
N GLU A 229 38.14 26.33 -10.75
CA GLU A 229 37.81 27.71 -10.36
C GLU A 229 37.95 27.93 -8.85
N ARG A 230 39.20 27.92 -8.36
CA ARG A 230 39.64 28.75 -7.23
C ARG A 230 41.16 28.92 -7.15
#